data_AF-A0A0L8G110-F1
#
_entry.id   AF-A0A0L8G110-F1
#
_cell.length_a   1.000
_cell.length_b   1.000
_cell.length_c   1.000
_cell.angle_alpha   90.00
_cell.angle_beta   90.00
_cell.angle_gamma   90.00
#
_symmetry.space_group_name_H-M   'P 1'
#
loop_
_entity.id
_entity.type
_entity.pdbx_description
1 polymer ?
#
loop_
_entity_poly.entity_id
_entity_poly.type
_entity_poly.pdbx_seq_one_letter_code
_entity_poly.pdbx_strand_id
1 'polypeptide(L)'
;FMINVAYTYNSVIHFSCVSGYFLRGNNSMRCQENQQWLSLPPVCEIVKCLPLQPPKHGNINNTNEVKVNETVAFSCLKPYNLKGESVLTCLRDGSWNFPTPVCTLSCFVPEIAGRVVTISEVIEYSCSAGETLLGDSKRTCLENGT
;
A
#
# COMPACT_ATOMS: atom_id res chain seq x y z
N PHE A 1 6.10 9.85 33.52
CA PHE A 1 5.79 9.99 34.96
C PHE A 1 6.88 9.29 35.75
N MET A 2 7.68 10.02 36.53
CA MET A 2 8.71 9.45 37.41
C MET A 2 8.08 9.20 38.78
N ILE A 3 7.85 7.93 39.11
CA ILE A 3 7.58 7.48 40.48
C ILE A 3 8.93 7.20 41.13
N ASN A 4 9.14 7.70 42.35
CA ASN A 4 10.32 7.39 43.18
C ASN A 4 10.30 5.89 43.53
N VAL A 5 10.87 5.07 42.66
CA VAL A 5 11.12 3.65 42.89
C VAL A 5 12.61 3.55 43.24
N ALA A 6 12.92 3.11 44.46
CA ALA A 6 14.30 2.85 44.87
C ALA A 6 14.77 1.54 44.22
N TYR A 7 15.70 1.63 43.27
CA TYR A 7 16.30 0.46 42.61
C TYR A 7 17.61 0.09 43.31
N THR A 8 17.67 -1.10 43.91
CA THR A 8 18.85 -1.61 44.61
C THR A 8 19.84 -2.28 43.65
N TYR A 9 21.06 -2.56 44.12
CA TYR A 9 22.04 -3.36 43.39
C TYR A 9 21.40 -4.61 42.77
N ASN A 10 21.72 -4.87 41.50
CA ASN A 10 21.20 -5.99 40.72
C ASN A 10 19.70 -5.88 40.31
N SER A 11 19.01 -4.77 40.64
CA SER A 11 17.66 -4.49 40.12
C SER A 11 17.69 -4.34 38.60
N VAL A 12 16.70 -4.92 37.92
CA VAL A 12 16.52 -4.82 36.47
C VAL A 12 15.24 -4.05 36.18
N ILE A 13 15.33 -3.05 35.32
CA ILE A 13 14.17 -2.35 34.76
C ILE A 13 13.98 -2.75 33.31
N HIS A 14 12.71 -2.94 32.95
CA HIS A 14 12.29 -3.27 31.59
C HIS A 14 11.61 -2.08 30.94
N PHE A 15 11.93 -1.85 29.67
CA PHE A 15 11.37 -0.79 28.86
C PHE A 15 10.40 -1.36 27.84
N SER A 16 9.32 -0.63 27.61
CA SER A 16 8.34 -0.91 26.57
C SER A 16 7.91 0.41 25.94
N CYS A 17 7.70 0.41 24.62
CA CYS A 17 7.16 1.57 23.92
C CYS A 17 5.63 1.53 23.91
N VAL A 18 5.01 2.71 23.81
CA VAL A 18 3.56 2.83 23.58
C VAL A 18 3.21 2.28 22.20
N SER A 19 1.95 1.90 22.00
CA SER A 19 1.46 1.37 20.71
C SER A 19 1.78 2.33 19.56
N GLY A 20 2.29 1.82 18.44
CA GLY A 20 2.73 2.61 17.28
C GLY A 20 4.21 2.99 17.28
N TYR A 21 4.95 2.63 18.33
CA TYR A 21 6.40 2.83 18.44
C TYR A 21 7.10 1.49 18.69
N PHE A 22 8.30 1.33 18.12
CA PHE A 22 9.17 0.19 18.39
C PHE A 22 10.38 0.62 19.21
N LEU A 23 10.87 -0.30 20.05
CA LEU A 23 11.98 -0.04 20.96
C LEU A 23 13.31 -0.29 20.27
N ARG A 24 14.14 0.74 20.14
CA ARG A 24 15.49 0.65 19.60
C ARG A 24 16.52 0.76 20.73
N GLY A 25 17.26 -0.32 20.96
CA GLY A 25 18.25 -0.43 22.03
C GLY A 25 17.95 -1.60 22.96
N ASN A 26 18.60 -1.65 24.13
CA ASN A 26 18.37 -2.72 25.10
C ASN A 26 17.01 -2.52 25.80
N ASN A 27 16.18 -3.55 25.81
CA ASN A 27 14.86 -3.51 26.45
C ASN A 27 14.94 -3.61 27.98
N SER A 28 16.14 -3.75 28.55
CA SER A 28 16.36 -3.76 29.98
C SER A 28 17.68 -3.11 30.37
N MET A 29 17.75 -2.62 31.60
CA MET A 29 19.03 -2.20 32.21
C MET A 29 19.11 -2.64 33.66
N ARG A 30 20.32 -2.87 34.14
CA ARG A 30 20.61 -3.39 35.47
C ARG A 30 21.39 -2.36 36.30
N CYS A 31 20.96 -2.16 37.55
CA CYS A 31 21.60 -1.27 38.51
C CYS A 31 22.88 -1.92 39.06
N GLN A 32 24.01 -1.22 38.93
CA GLN A 32 25.32 -1.68 39.37
C GLN A 32 25.63 -1.29 40.83
N GLU A 33 26.73 -1.83 41.36
CA GLU A 33 27.19 -1.59 42.74
C GLU A 33 27.52 -0.12 43.00
N ASN A 34 27.98 0.59 41.96
CA ASN A 34 28.22 2.03 41.96
C ASN A 34 26.95 2.88 41.82
N GLN A 35 25.75 2.26 41.88
CA GLN A 35 24.45 2.90 41.70
C GLN A 35 24.25 3.55 40.31
N GLN A 36 25.02 3.12 39.31
CA GLN A 36 24.87 3.58 37.92
C GLN A 36 24.27 2.49 37.01
N TRP A 37 23.65 2.92 35.92
CA TRP A 37 23.09 2.03 34.90
C TRP A 37 24.11 1.80 33.78
N LEU A 38 24.31 0.53 33.39
CA LEU A 38 25.38 0.14 32.45
C LEU A 38 25.10 0.51 30.99
N SER A 39 23.84 0.79 30.63
CA SER A 39 23.41 1.08 29.26
C SER A 39 22.60 2.36 29.20
N LEU A 40 22.67 3.04 28.05
CA LEU A 40 21.76 4.14 27.74
C LEU A 40 20.31 3.63 27.69
N PRO A 41 19.32 4.44 28.11
CA PRO A 41 17.92 4.09 27.94
C PRO A 41 17.61 3.91 26.44
N PRO A 42 16.77 2.94 26.07
CA PRO A 42 16.39 2.74 24.68
C PRO A 42 15.55 3.91 24.16
N VAL A 43 15.55 4.09 22.84
CA VAL A 43 14.76 5.12 22.16
C VAL A 43 13.53 4.47 21.54
N CYS A 44 12.36 5.06 21.76
CA CYS A 44 11.14 4.66 21.06
C CYS A 44 11.06 5.40 19.72
N GLU A 45 11.13 4.66 18.62
CA GLU A 45 11.00 5.20 17.27
C GLU A 45 9.61 4.87 16.72
N ILE A 46 9.05 5.78 15.92
CA ILE A 46 7.72 5.57 15.35
C ILE A 46 7.81 4.57 14.20
N VAL A 47 6.83 3.65 14.13
CA VAL A 47 6.68 2.78 12.96
C VAL A 47 6.13 3.61 11.81
N LYS A 48 6.92 3.76 10.74
CA LYS A 48 6.52 4.42 9.49
C LYS A 48 6.27 3.35 8.42
N CYS A 49 5.27 3.56 7.58
CA CYS A 49 5.07 2.70 6.43
C CYS A 49 6.11 2.94 5.34
N LEU A 50 6.32 1.91 4.52
CA LEU A 50 7.19 1.97 3.35
C LEU A 50 6.76 3.13 2.44
N PRO A 51 7.70 3.99 2.00
CA PRO A 51 7.39 5.07 1.07
C PRO A 51 6.76 4.52 -0.22
N LEU A 52 5.70 5.18 -0.69
CA LEU A 52 5.05 4.81 -1.95
C LEU A 52 5.39 5.82 -3.04
N GLN A 53 5.45 5.31 -4.27
CA GLN A 53 5.60 6.12 -5.47
C GLN A 53 4.24 6.34 -6.13
N PRO A 54 4.01 7.49 -6.77
CA PRO A 54 2.83 7.69 -7.58
C PRO A 54 2.79 6.68 -8.75
N PRO A 55 1.63 6.11 -9.08
CA PRO A 55 1.49 5.25 -10.24
C PRO A 55 1.73 6.06 -11.52
N LYS A 56 2.22 5.39 -12.57
CA LYS A 56 2.36 6.01 -13.89
C LYS A 56 1.00 6.55 -14.34
N HIS A 57 0.95 7.81 -14.79
CA HIS A 57 -0.30 8.50 -15.17
C HIS A 57 -1.29 8.69 -14.00
N GLY A 58 -0.82 8.71 -12.76
CA GLY A 58 -1.62 9.03 -11.59
C GLY A 58 -0.88 9.84 -10.55
N ASN A 59 -1.59 10.16 -9.48
CA ASN A 59 -1.10 10.94 -8.35
C ASN A 59 -1.41 10.22 -7.03
N ILE A 60 -0.67 10.56 -5.99
CA ILE A 60 -0.87 10.13 -4.62
C ILE A 60 -0.85 11.38 -3.72
N ASN A 61 -1.72 11.44 -2.71
CA ASN A 61 -1.85 12.62 -1.84
C ASN A 61 -0.69 12.79 -0.84
N ASN A 62 -0.01 11.71 -0.47
CA ASN A 62 1.15 11.73 0.43
C ASN A 62 2.07 10.54 0.10
N THR A 63 3.36 10.82 -0.11
CA THR A 63 4.38 9.82 -0.47
C THR A 63 5.30 9.43 0.68
N ASN A 64 5.41 10.27 1.71
CA ASN A 64 6.47 10.16 2.71
C ASN A 64 5.94 10.22 4.14
N GLU A 65 6.61 9.48 5.03
CA GLU A 65 6.43 9.56 6.48
C GLU A 65 5.05 9.18 7.03
N VAL A 66 4.32 8.33 6.30
CA VAL A 66 2.99 7.87 6.72
C VAL A 66 3.10 6.97 7.94
N LYS A 67 2.33 7.30 8.98
CA LYS A 67 2.31 6.58 10.27
C LYS A 67 1.28 5.47 10.28
N VAL A 68 1.41 4.54 11.21
CA VAL A 68 0.42 3.48 11.46
C VAL A 68 -0.99 4.05 11.60
N ASN A 69 -1.96 3.42 10.93
CA ASN A 69 -3.37 3.79 10.79
C ASN A 69 -3.65 5.05 9.95
N GLU A 70 -2.64 5.73 9.41
CA GLU A 70 -2.87 6.78 8.41
C GLU A 70 -3.15 6.18 7.03
N THR A 71 -3.80 6.97 6.18
CA THR A 71 -4.23 6.55 4.85
C THR A 71 -3.67 7.42 3.74
N VAL A 72 -3.40 6.82 2.59
CA VAL A 72 -3.02 7.51 1.36
C VAL A 72 -4.03 7.22 0.26
N ALA A 73 -4.32 8.23 -0.55
CA ALA A 73 -5.30 8.18 -1.62
C ALA A 73 -4.60 8.32 -2.98
N PHE A 74 -5.03 7.48 -3.92
CA PHE A 74 -4.56 7.43 -5.29
C PHE A 74 -5.61 7.96 -6.25
N SER A 75 -5.15 8.62 -7.30
CA SER A 75 -6.00 9.10 -8.39
C SER A 75 -5.29 8.92 -9.72
N CYS A 76 -6.07 8.72 -10.79
CA CYS A 76 -5.53 8.62 -12.14
C CYS A 76 -5.85 9.89 -12.94
N LEU A 77 -4.89 10.34 -13.75
CA LEU A 77 -5.11 11.40 -14.71
C LEU A 77 -6.05 10.88 -15.79
N LYS A 78 -7.01 11.70 -16.24
CA LYS A 78 -7.83 11.32 -17.40
C LYS A 78 -6.94 11.22 -18.65
N PRO A 79 -7.20 10.26 -19.56
CA PRO A 79 -8.33 9.33 -19.61
C PRO A 79 -8.16 8.00 -18.86
N TYR A 80 -7.09 7.85 -18.06
CA TYR A 80 -6.81 6.62 -17.32
C TYR A 80 -7.82 6.39 -16.19
N ASN A 81 -8.06 5.11 -15.89
CA ASN A 81 -8.92 4.65 -14.82
C ASN A 81 -8.10 3.86 -13.80
N LEU A 82 -8.47 4.00 -12.53
CA LEU A 82 -7.77 3.34 -11.42
C LEU A 82 -8.19 1.86 -11.35
N LYS A 83 -7.20 0.97 -11.38
CA LYS A 83 -7.36 -0.47 -11.14
C LYS A 83 -6.71 -0.84 -9.81
N GLY A 84 -7.52 -1.29 -8.86
CA GLY A 84 -7.14 -1.61 -7.49
C GLY A 84 -7.87 -0.72 -6.48
N GLU A 85 -7.39 -0.73 -5.24
CA GLU A 85 -7.93 0.11 -4.17
C GLU A 85 -7.46 1.56 -4.32
N SER A 86 -8.39 2.50 -4.20
CA SER A 86 -8.09 3.93 -4.30
C SER A 86 -7.48 4.50 -3.02
N VAL A 87 -7.60 3.78 -1.89
CA VAL A 87 -7.10 4.19 -0.58
C VAL A 87 -6.37 3.04 0.09
N LEU A 88 -5.12 3.29 0.52
CA LEU A 88 -4.32 2.34 1.30
C LEU A 88 -4.22 2.81 2.74
N THR A 89 -4.20 1.87 3.68
CA THR A 89 -4.01 2.12 5.12
C THR A 89 -2.70 1.52 5.59
N CYS A 90 -1.92 2.30 6.35
CA CYS A 90 -0.68 1.85 6.95
C CYS A 90 -0.96 0.91 8.14
N LEU A 91 -0.44 -0.31 8.10
CA LEU A 91 -0.60 -1.34 9.12
C LEU A 91 0.45 -1.22 10.24
N ARG A 92 0.21 -1.93 11.35
CA ARG A 92 1.04 -1.84 12.57
C ARG A 92 2.46 -2.34 12.41
N ASP A 93 2.69 -3.20 11.42
CA ASP A 93 4.00 -3.74 11.03
C ASP A 93 4.73 -2.84 10.03
N GLY A 94 4.15 -1.71 9.62
CA GLY A 94 4.71 -0.81 8.63
C GLY A 94 4.44 -1.24 7.18
N SER A 95 3.60 -2.26 6.95
CA SER A 95 3.16 -2.64 5.61
C SER A 95 1.87 -1.90 5.21
N TRP A 96 1.55 -1.94 3.93
CA TRP A 96 0.27 -1.48 3.41
C TRP A 96 -0.73 -2.63 3.35
N ASN A 97 -2.01 -2.34 3.57
CA ASN A 97 -3.09 -3.34 3.54
C ASN A 97 -3.39 -3.89 2.13
N PHE A 98 -3.05 -3.15 1.07
CA PHE A 98 -3.18 -3.57 -0.32
C PHE A 98 -1.96 -3.12 -1.14
N PRO A 99 -1.71 -3.73 -2.32
CA PRO A 99 -0.67 -3.26 -3.24
C PRO A 99 -1.04 -1.91 -3.88
N THR A 100 -0.02 -1.20 -4.38
CA THR A 100 -0.20 0.06 -5.11
C THR A 100 -1.09 -0.14 -6.35
N PRO A 101 -2.14 0.67 -6.54
CA PRO A 101 -3.01 0.57 -7.71
C PRO A 101 -2.30 1.00 -8.99
N VAL A 102 -2.85 0.61 -10.13
CA VAL A 102 -2.32 0.95 -11.46
C VAL A 102 -3.34 1.80 -12.22
N CYS A 103 -2.85 2.80 -12.96
CA CYS A 103 -3.67 3.58 -13.88
C CYS A 103 -3.59 2.97 -15.27
N THR A 104 -4.72 2.49 -15.79
CA THR A 104 -4.81 1.87 -17.11
C THR A 104 -5.87 2.57 -17.94
N LEU A 105 -5.73 2.56 -19.27
CA LEU A 105 -6.85 2.95 -20.12
C LEU A 105 -7.85 1.80 -20.16
N SER A 106 -9.11 2.13 -20.34
CA SER A 106 -10.13 1.11 -20.58
C SER A 106 -10.18 0.83 -22.07
N CYS A 107 -10.06 -0.44 -22.46
CA CYS A 107 -10.38 -0.85 -23.82
C CYS A 107 -11.87 -0.60 -24.09
N PHE A 108 -12.19 -0.09 -25.28
CA PHE A 108 -13.57 -0.03 -25.74
C PHE A 108 -13.98 -1.44 -26.18
N VAL A 109 -14.79 -2.10 -25.36
CA VAL A 109 -15.52 -3.29 -25.79
C VAL A 109 -16.91 -2.81 -26.21
N PRO A 110 -17.27 -2.88 -27.50
CA PRO A 110 -18.63 -2.53 -27.91
C PRO A 110 -19.64 -3.40 -27.15
N GLU A 111 -20.71 -2.79 -26.63
CA GLU A 111 -21.81 -3.51 -26.00
C GLU A 111 -22.48 -4.41 -27.05
N ILE A 112 -22.14 -5.70 -27.02
CA ILE A 112 -22.80 -6.75 -27.81
C ILE A 112 -23.78 -7.58 -26.96
N ALA A 113 -23.87 -7.30 -25.65
CA ALA A 113 -24.80 -7.97 -24.75
C ALA A 113 -26.25 -7.64 -25.14
N GLY A 114 -26.93 -8.60 -25.77
CA GLY A 114 -28.32 -8.46 -26.22
C GLY A 114 -28.50 -7.98 -27.66
N ARG A 115 -27.41 -7.70 -28.40
CA ARG A 115 -27.48 -7.34 -29.83
C ARG A 115 -27.43 -8.62 -30.67
N VAL A 116 -28.46 -8.85 -31.49
CA VAL A 116 -28.43 -9.90 -32.51
C VAL A 116 -27.49 -9.45 -33.62
N VAL A 117 -26.34 -10.12 -33.73
CA VAL A 117 -25.33 -9.89 -34.76
C VAL A 117 -25.67 -10.77 -35.96
N THR A 118 -25.70 -10.21 -37.16
CA THR A 118 -26.06 -10.99 -38.36
C THR A 118 -24.85 -11.77 -38.90
N ILE A 119 -25.12 -12.83 -39.66
CA ILE A 119 -24.07 -13.64 -40.33
C ILE A 119 -23.24 -12.71 -41.22
N SER A 120 -21.92 -12.84 -41.14
CA SER A 120 -20.92 -11.97 -41.82
C SER A 120 -20.73 -10.56 -41.23
N GLU A 121 -21.41 -10.19 -40.14
CA GLU A 121 -21.12 -8.94 -39.43
C GLU A 121 -19.80 -9.08 -38.62
N VAL A 122 -18.98 -8.03 -38.64
CA VAL A 122 -17.65 -8.01 -38.01
C VAL A 122 -17.65 -7.05 -36.83
N ILE A 123 -17.30 -7.55 -35.65
CA ILE A 123 -17.08 -6.74 -34.45
C ILE A 123 -15.59 -6.42 -34.36
N GLU A 124 -15.25 -5.14 -34.38
CA GLU A 124 -13.87 -4.68 -34.23
C GLU A 124 -13.58 -4.23 -32.80
N TYR A 125 -12.52 -4.77 -32.22
CA TYR A 125 -11.96 -4.35 -30.95
C TYR A 125 -10.78 -3.43 -31.22
N SER A 126 -10.72 -2.32 -30.48
CA SER A 126 -9.63 -1.37 -30.59
C SER A 126 -9.13 -0.96 -29.21
N CYS A 127 -7.82 -0.83 -29.11
CA CYS A 127 -7.16 -0.23 -27.95
C CYS A 127 -6.89 1.25 -28.23
N SER A 128 -6.88 2.06 -27.18
CA SER A 128 -6.45 3.46 -27.25
C SER A 128 -4.95 3.58 -27.52
N ALA A 129 -4.50 4.80 -27.89
CA ALA A 129 -3.12 5.06 -28.29
C ALA A 129 -2.10 4.64 -27.21
N GLY A 130 -1.14 3.80 -27.61
CA GLY A 130 -0.04 3.33 -26.76
C GLY A 130 -0.20 1.94 -26.17
N GLU A 131 -1.31 1.25 -26.45
CA GLU A 131 -1.54 -0.13 -26.03
C GLU A 131 -1.56 -1.11 -27.20
N THR A 132 -1.32 -2.39 -26.90
CA THR A 132 -1.36 -3.49 -27.88
C THR A 132 -2.52 -4.41 -27.53
N LEU A 133 -3.39 -4.66 -28.51
CA LEU A 133 -4.48 -5.60 -28.34
C LEU A 133 -3.92 -7.03 -28.25
N LEU A 134 -4.29 -7.75 -27.19
CA LEU A 134 -3.90 -9.15 -27.00
C LEU A 134 -4.97 -10.05 -27.62
N GLY A 135 -4.68 -10.63 -28.78
CA GLY A 135 -5.59 -11.50 -29.53
C GLY A 135 -6.12 -10.86 -30.82
N ASP A 136 -7.20 -11.40 -31.36
CA ASP A 136 -7.79 -10.91 -32.60
C ASP A 136 -8.52 -9.59 -32.38
N SER A 137 -8.22 -8.59 -33.22
CA SER A 137 -8.93 -7.31 -33.23
C SER A 137 -10.30 -7.40 -33.88
N LYS A 138 -10.69 -8.56 -34.44
CA LYS A 138 -11.97 -8.75 -35.11
C LYS A 138 -12.59 -10.10 -34.78
N ARG A 139 -13.90 -10.13 -34.58
CA ARG A 139 -14.71 -11.36 -34.50
C ARG A 139 -15.80 -11.30 -35.57
N THR A 140 -16.03 -12.40 -36.27
CA THR A 140 -17.06 -12.52 -37.30
C THR A 140 -18.07 -13.57 -36.88
N CYS A 141 -19.36 -13.26 -36.99
CA CYS A 141 -20.42 -14.23 -36.75
C CYS A 141 -20.50 -15.21 -37.93
N LEU A 142 -20.20 -16.47 -37.68
CA LEU A 142 -20.23 -17.54 -38.69
C LEU A 142 -21.63 -18.19 -38.77
N GLU A 143 -21.92 -18.89 -39.87
CA GLU A 143 -23.22 -19.57 -40.09
C GLU A 143 -23.58 -20.60 -39.00
N ASN A 144 -22.59 -21.08 -38.25
CA ASN A 144 -22.75 -22.01 -37.13
C ASN A 144 -23.04 -21.31 -35.79
N GLY A 145 -23.10 -19.97 -35.75
CA GLY A 145 -23.37 -19.19 -34.54
C GLY A 145 -22.17 -19.01 -33.59
N THR A 146 -20.94 -19.23 -34.07
CA THR A 146 -19.68 -18.96 -33.32
C THR A 146 -18.93 -17.74 -33.85
#